data_AF-A0A857JBP7-F1
#
_entry.id   AF-A0A857JBP7-F1
#
_cell.length_a   1.000
_cell.length_b   1.000
_cell.length_c   1.000
_cell.angle_alpha   90.00
_cell.angle_beta   90.00
_cell.angle_gamma   90.00
#
_symmetry.space_group_name_H-M   'P 1'
#
loop_
_entity.id
_entity.type
_entity.pdbx_description
1 polymer ?
#
loop_
_entity_poly.entity_id
_entity_poly.type
_entity_poly.pdbx_seq_one_letter_code
_entity_poly.pdbx_strand_id
1 'polypeptide(L)'
;MALPTDAALFPAGPLLPATAKSLSRAWLAANRDILGEMTSKLTVQQSLGIGGRNKFINGNFAINQRGMGTGVTLAAGQYGHDRWKAGSAGCQYTTAPNGTDTDLNITSGALVQVVEAGSVEPGTYCVSWEGSAQLYLGGTSYASSPYILSNVPGGGSIGFQFSTGSLGRVQLELASAPTPFERRALGIELALCQRYYETGKLLLGGAYPSGGVGAQAYGEAQFKVTKRAVPTMTQLAASSSANVQSNAFTSTTTSSASVFCTHDVNPGNFSLSLYWAASAEL
;
A
#
# COMPACT_ATOMS: atom_id res chain seq x y z
N MET A 1 14.72 -61.14 -63.73
CA MET A 1 15.41 -59.86 -63.60
C MET A 1 14.62 -59.02 -62.60
N ALA A 2 15.25 -58.61 -61.49
CA ALA A 2 14.84 -57.62 -60.48
C ALA A 2 13.55 -57.82 -59.62
N LEU A 3 13.76 -57.94 -58.31
CA LEU A 3 12.96 -57.38 -57.18
C LEU A 3 13.19 -55.83 -57.09
N PRO A 4 12.60 -55.01 -56.16
CA PRO A 4 11.52 -55.20 -55.16
C PRO A 4 10.54 -53.99 -54.96
N THR A 5 9.55 -54.22 -54.07
CA THR A 5 8.85 -53.35 -53.06
C THR A 5 8.89 -51.82 -53.10
N ASP A 6 7.72 -51.18 -52.95
CA ASP A 6 7.59 -49.96 -52.13
C ASP A 6 6.18 -49.76 -51.53
N ALA A 7 6.14 -49.05 -50.41
CA ALA A 7 5.10 -48.95 -49.39
C ALA A 7 4.04 -47.83 -49.63
N ALA A 8 2.85 -48.00 -49.03
CA ALA A 8 1.90 -46.97 -48.53
C ALA A 8 0.52 -47.67 -48.30
N LEU A 9 -0.29 -47.47 -47.26
CA LEU A 9 -0.51 -46.38 -46.30
C LEU A 9 -0.83 -46.94 -44.90
N PHE A 10 -0.44 -46.20 -43.86
CA PHE A 10 -0.53 -46.55 -42.44
C PHE A 10 -1.96 -46.76 -41.89
N PRO A 11 -2.14 -47.63 -40.87
CA PRO A 11 -3.43 -47.94 -40.25
C PRO A 11 -3.89 -46.86 -39.25
N ALA A 12 -5.21 -46.80 -39.02
CA ALA A 12 -5.89 -45.90 -38.08
C ALA A 12 -5.31 -45.97 -36.65
N GLY A 13 -4.95 -44.81 -36.08
CA GLY A 13 -4.56 -44.70 -34.69
C GLY A 13 -5.78 -44.79 -33.73
N PRO A 14 -5.60 -45.29 -32.50
CA PRO A 14 -6.71 -45.52 -31.58
C PRO A 14 -7.23 -44.21 -30.97
N LEU A 15 -8.55 -44.07 -30.93
CA LEU A 15 -9.26 -43.04 -30.17
C LEU A 15 -9.04 -43.28 -28.66
N LEU A 16 -8.58 -42.26 -27.93
CA LEU A 16 -8.40 -42.34 -26.48
C LEU A 16 -9.76 -42.29 -25.74
N PRO A 17 -10.04 -43.18 -24.78
CA PRO A 17 -11.31 -43.20 -24.04
C PRO A 17 -11.34 -42.21 -22.86
N ALA A 18 -12.56 -41.74 -22.57
CA ALA A 18 -12.90 -40.72 -21.58
C ALA A 18 -12.78 -41.21 -20.12
N THR A 19 -11.55 -41.29 -19.60
CA THR A 19 -11.25 -41.14 -18.15
C THR A 19 -9.76 -40.79 -18.03
N ALA A 20 -9.42 -39.53 -17.76
CA ALA A 20 -8.05 -39.07 -17.61
C ALA A 20 -7.40 -39.66 -16.33
N LYS A 21 -6.89 -40.88 -16.42
CA LYS A 21 -6.03 -41.51 -15.41
C LYS A 21 -4.58 -41.16 -15.69
N SER A 22 -3.93 -40.56 -14.70
CA SER A 22 -2.47 -40.39 -14.50
C SER A 22 -1.60 -40.43 -15.77
N LEU A 23 -1.03 -39.28 -16.11
CA LEU A 23 0.03 -39.17 -17.11
C LEU A 23 1.13 -40.19 -16.76
N SER A 24 1.49 -41.06 -17.70
CA SER A 24 2.53 -42.06 -17.48
C SER A 24 3.86 -41.36 -17.14
N ARG A 25 4.73 -42.01 -16.34
CA ARG A 25 6.07 -41.46 -16.01
C ARG A 25 6.86 -41.13 -17.29
N ALA A 26 6.64 -41.88 -18.36
CA ALA A 26 7.24 -41.65 -19.67
C ALA A 26 6.71 -40.37 -20.34
N TRP A 27 5.40 -40.10 -20.25
CA TRP A 27 4.81 -38.85 -20.76
C TRP A 27 5.32 -37.64 -19.97
N LEU A 28 5.35 -37.73 -18.65
CA LEU A 28 5.88 -36.66 -17.78
C LEU A 28 7.36 -36.36 -18.06
N ALA A 29 8.17 -37.39 -18.33
CA ALA A 29 9.58 -37.22 -18.70
C ALA A 29 9.75 -36.62 -20.10
N ALA A 30 8.96 -37.08 -21.08
CA ALA A 30 9.00 -36.59 -22.45
C ALA A 30 8.52 -35.14 -22.58
N ASN A 31 7.61 -34.72 -21.70
CA ASN A 31 7.02 -33.38 -21.70
C ASN A 31 7.55 -32.49 -20.56
N ARG A 32 8.60 -32.91 -19.85
CA ARG A 32 9.15 -32.17 -18.69
C ARG A 32 9.56 -30.74 -19.04
N ASP A 33 10.13 -30.55 -20.22
CA ASP A 33 10.59 -29.24 -20.67
C ASP A 33 9.41 -28.33 -21.03
N ILE A 34 8.35 -28.88 -21.63
CA ILE A 34 7.08 -28.17 -21.89
C ILE A 34 6.41 -27.79 -20.57
N LEU A 35 6.37 -28.70 -19.59
CA LEU A 35 5.82 -28.43 -18.26
C LEU A 35 6.65 -27.37 -17.51
N GLY A 36 7.98 -27.43 -17.63
CA GLY A 36 8.90 -26.43 -17.09
C GLY A 36 8.71 -25.05 -17.72
N GLU A 37 8.56 -24.98 -19.04
CA GLU A 37 8.25 -23.76 -19.77
C GLU A 37 6.86 -23.22 -19.44
N MET A 38 5.84 -24.07 -19.34
CA MET A 38 4.50 -23.63 -18.96
C MET A 38 4.49 -23.06 -17.54
N THR A 39 5.24 -23.69 -16.61
CA THR A 39 5.39 -23.21 -15.23
C THR A 39 6.16 -21.89 -15.18
N SER A 40 7.24 -21.74 -15.96
CA SER A 40 8.00 -20.49 -16.03
C SER A 40 7.18 -19.37 -16.69
N LYS A 41 6.43 -19.65 -17.76
CA LYS A 41 5.53 -18.70 -18.42
C LYS A 41 4.37 -18.29 -17.51
N LEU A 42 3.80 -19.20 -16.72
CA LEU A 42 2.81 -18.87 -15.69
C LEU A 42 3.40 -17.93 -14.63
N THR A 43 4.65 -18.19 -14.22
CA THR A 43 5.38 -17.36 -13.26
C THR A 43 5.71 -15.98 -13.83
N VAL A 44 6.11 -15.90 -15.11
CA VAL A 44 6.39 -14.65 -15.82
C VAL A 44 5.11 -13.84 -16.06
N GLN A 45 3.98 -14.48 -16.37
CA GLN A 45 2.69 -13.82 -16.54
C GLN A 45 2.16 -13.24 -15.21
N GLN A 46 2.46 -13.88 -14.08
CA GLN A 46 2.25 -13.32 -12.73
C GLN A 46 3.25 -12.20 -12.36
N SER A 47 4.31 -12.03 -13.15
CA SER A 47 5.45 -11.13 -12.96
C SER A 47 5.44 -9.95 -13.94
N LEU A 48 4.34 -9.67 -14.65
CA LEU A 48 4.27 -8.60 -15.66
C LEU A 48 4.48 -7.16 -15.12
N GLY A 49 5.03 -6.97 -13.91
CA GLY A 49 5.39 -5.67 -13.36
C GLY A 49 4.20 -4.77 -13.00
N ILE A 50 2.99 -5.17 -13.40
CA ILE A 50 1.74 -4.61 -12.91
C ILE A 50 1.50 -5.25 -11.55
N GLY A 51 2.08 -4.65 -10.51
CA GLY A 51 1.90 -5.11 -9.14
C GLY A 51 0.41 -5.12 -8.74
N GLY A 52 0.06 -5.79 -7.64
CA GLY A 52 -1.31 -5.89 -7.16
C GLY A 52 -1.66 -7.22 -6.47
N ARG A 53 -0.69 -8.13 -6.34
CA ARG A 53 -0.86 -9.36 -5.54
C ARG A 53 -0.93 -9.02 -4.05
N ASN A 54 0.04 -8.23 -3.58
CA ASN A 54 0.06 -7.74 -2.23
C ASN A 54 -1.11 -6.77 -2.06
N LYS A 55 -1.90 -6.93 -1.00
CA LYS A 55 -2.99 -6.03 -0.63
C LYS A 55 -2.59 -5.03 0.44
N PHE A 56 -1.48 -5.27 1.15
CA PHE A 56 -0.89 -4.26 2.01
C PHE A 56 -0.25 -3.15 1.18
N ILE A 57 -0.34 -1.95 1.70
CA ILE A 57 0.37 -0.77 1.22
C ILE A 57 1.51 -0.53 2.21
N ASN A 58 2.68 -0.21 1.66
CA ASN A 58 3.91 0.08 2.36
C ASN A 58 4.35 -1.08 3.28
N GLY A 59 4.20 -2.33 2.81
CA GLY A 59 4.53 -3.53 3.58
C GLY A 59 6.01 -3.68 3.93
N ASN A 60 6.88 -2.95 3.23
CA ASN A 60 8.32 -2.86 3.49
C ASN A 60 8.72 -1.56 4.21
N PHE A 61 7.75 -0.75 4.62
CA PHE A 61 7.93 0.47 5.41
C PHE A 61 8.85 1.54 4.79
N ALA A 62 9.10 1.49 3.48
CA ALA A 62 10.00 2.41 2.78
C ALA A 62 9.44 3.82 2.62
N ILE A 63 8.10 3.98 2.60
CA ILE A 63 7.44 5.28 2.52
C ILE A 63 7.20 5.83 3.94
N ASN A 64 7.69 7.04 4.20
CA ASN A 64 7.57 7.73 5.49
C ASN A 64 7.36 9.24 5.28
N GLN A 65 6.21 9.62 4.73
CA GLN A 65 5.85 11.02 4.49
C GLN A 65 5.61 11.80 5.79
N ARG A 66 5.46 11.10 6.92
CA ARG A 66 5.30 11.68 8.26
C ARG A 66 6.62 12.01 8.95
N GLY A 67 7.76 11.56 8.40
CA GLY A 67 9.07 11.82 8.97
C GLY A 67 9.30 11.13 10.32
N MET A 68 8.73 9.94 10.51
CA MET A 68 8.95 9.13 11.72
C MET A 68 10.45 8.84 11.91
N GLY A 69 10.95 9.07 13.12
CA GLY A 69 12.36 8.84 13.47
C GLY A 69 12.70 7.37 13.77
N THR A 70 13.85 7.15 14.40
CA THR A 70 14.34 5.81 14.77
C THR A 70 13.59 5.19 15.93
N GLY A 71 13.09 5.99 16.87
CA GLY A 71 12.20 5.58 17.95
C GLY A 71 10.84 6.23 17.77
N VAL A 72 9.79 5.43 17.70
CA VAL A 72 8.43 5.91 17.46
C VAL A 72 7.52 5.46 18.60
N THR A 73 6.75 6.41 19.14
CA THR A 73 5.68 6.17 20.09
C THR A 73 4.38 6.70 19.51
N LEU A 74 3.38 5.84 19.41
CA LEU A 74 2.07 6.12 18.83
C LEU A 74 0.99 5.89 19.89
N ALA A 75 0.11 6.87 20.04
CA ALA A 75 -1.15 6.68 20.75
C ALA A 75 -2.05 5.68 20.01
N ALA A 76 -3.08 5.17 20.68
CA ALA A 76 -4.03 4.23 20.08
C ALA A 76 -4.61 4.77 18.77
N GLY A 77 -4.53 3.99 17.70
CA GLY A 77 -5.03 4.36 16.37
C GLY A 77 -4.20 5.42 15.62
N GLN A 78 -3.15 5.99 16.23
CA GLN A 78 -2.30 6.98 15.57
C GLN A 78 -1.47 6.32 14.46
N TYR A 79 -1.34 7.01 13.33
CA TYR A 79 -0.56 6.55 12.18
C TYR A 79 0.93 6.89 12.31
N GLY A 80 1.76 5.88 12.02
CA GLY A 80 3.22 5.90 11.98
C GLY A 80 3.76 6.05 10.56
N HIS A 81 4.59 5.10 10.12
CA HIS A 81 4.92 4.94 8.69
C HIS A 81 3.62 4.81 7.88
N ASP A 82 3.63 5.30 6.64
CA ASP A 82 2.42 5.43 5.83
C ASP A 82 1.59 4.15 5.84
N ARG A 83 0.28 4.29 6.12
CA ARG A 83 -0.74 3.22 6.23
C ARG A 83 -0.70 2.32 7.46
N TRP A 84 0.34 2.40 8.27
CA TRP A 84 0.46 1.62 9.49
C TRP A 84 0.07 2.46 10.70
N LYS A 85 -0.90 1.97 11.49
CA LYS A 85 -1.34 2.61 12.73
C LYS A 85 -1.11 1.74 13.94
N ALA A 86 -1.07 2.37 15.10
CA ALA A 86 -1.08 1.65 16.36
C ALA A 86 -2.41 0.91 16.59
N GLY A 87 -2.33 -0.23 17.27
CA GLY A 87 -3.49 -0.93 17.82
C GLY A 87 -4.18 -0.15 18.95
N SER A 88 -5.19 -0.75 19.56
CA SER A 88 -6.02 -0.12 20.61
C SER A 88 -5.26 0.26 21.88
N ALA A 89 -4.12 -0.37 22.15
CA ALA A 89 -3.25 -0.07 23.29
C ALA A 89 -2.09 0.90 22.95
N GLY A 90 -2.09 1.49 21.75
CA GLY A 90 -0.93 2.22 21.24
C GLY A 90 0.15 1.29 20.67
N CYS A 91 1.29 1.87 20.29
CA CYS A 91 2.42 1.13 19.78
C CYS A 91 3.73 1.87 20.04
N GLN A 92 4.77 1.14 20.39
CA GLN A 92 6.16 1.61 20.33
C GLN A 92 6.95 0.70 19.43
N TYR A 93 7.76 1.27 18.55
CA TYR A 93 8.67 0.51 17.70
C TYR A 93 9.92 1.31 17.36
N THR A 94 10.98 0.59 17.00
CA THR A 94 12.18 1.17 16.42
C THR A 94 12.31 0.83 14.95
N THR A 95 13.05 1.65 14.19
CA THR A 95 13.34 1.39 12.77
C THR A 95 14.81 1.03 12.56
N ALA A 96 15.06 0.16 11.58
CA ALA A 96 16.39 -0.18 11.11
C ALA A 96 16.40 -0.27 9.57
N PRO A 97 17.41 0.27 8.87
CA PRO A 97 17.54 0.09 7.43
C PRO A 97 17.77 -1.39 7.07
N ASN A 98 17.10 -1.87 6.02
CA ASN A 98 17.32 -3.19 5.42
C ASN A 98 17.45 -3.05 3.90
N GLY A 99 18.60 -2.58 3.45
CA GLY A 99 18.83 -2.24 2.04
C GLY A 99 17.93 -1.09 1.60
N THR A 100 17.03 -1.34 0.64
CA THR A 100 16.02 -0.36 0.20
C THR A 100 14.73 -0.37 1.01
N ASP A 101 14.62 -1.29 1.98
CA ASP A 101 13.47 -1.42 2.87
C ASP A 101 13.80 -0.86 4.27
N THR A 102 12.78 -0.77 5.11
CA THR A 102 12.92 -0.50 6.54
C THR A 102 12.32 -1.64 7.32
N ASP A 103 13.08 -2.21 8.25
CA ASP A 103 12.55 -3.17 9.22
C ASP A 103 12.11 -2.45 10.48
N LEU A 104 11.00 -2.89 11.05
CA LEU A 104 10.49 -2.40 12.33
C LEU A 104 10.77 -3.44 13.42
N ASN A 105 11.02 -2.98 14.63
CA ASN A 105 11.00 -3.82 15.83
C ASN A 105 9.99 -3.26 16.82
N ILE A 106 8.83 -3.90 16.93
CA ILE A 106 7.74 -3.51 17.82
C ILE A 106 8.12 -3.91 19.24
N THR A 107 8.32 -2.91 20.10
CA THR A 107 8.76 -3.09 21.48
C THR A 107 7.59 -3.09 22.47
N SER A 108 6.45 -2.50 22.09
CA SER A 108 5.24 -2.48 22.91
C SER A 108 4.00 -2.26 22.05
N GLY A 109 2.86 -2.79 22.49
CA GLY A 109 1.59 -2.66 21.77
C GLY A 109 1.57 -3.47 20.47
N ALA A 110 0.98 -2.90 19.43
CA ALA A 110 0.86 -3.57 18.14
C ALA A 110 0.76 -2.58 16.98
N LEU A 111 1.24 -3.00 15.80
CA LEU A 111 0.98 -2.30 14.54
C LEU A 111 -0.14 -2.94 13.76
N VAL A 112 -0.96 -2.12 13.14
CA VAL A 112 -2.14 -2.52 12.39
C VAL A 112 -2.11 -1.91 11.01
N GLN A 113 -2.45 -2.71 10.01
CA GLN A 113 -2.90 -2.19 8.72
C GLN A 113 -4.28 -2.76 8.40
N VAL A 114 -5.19 -1.87 8.00
CA VAL A 114 -6.53 -2.23 7.54
C VAL A 114 -6.54 -2.28 6.01
N VAL A 115 -6.82 -3.46 5.47
CA VAL A 115 -7.11 -3.67 4.05
C VAL A 115 -8.59 -3.38 3.83
N GLU A 116 -8.88 -2.48 2.90
CA GLU A 116 -10.24 -2.02 2.66
C GLU A 116 -11.10 -3.03 1.92
N ALA A 117 -12.41 -2.99 2.17
CA ALA A 117 -13.44 -3.75 1.45
C ALA A 117 -13.25 -3.83 -0.07
N GLY A 118 -12.92 -2.70 -0.72
CA GLY A 118 -12.73 -2.66 -2.18
C GLY A 118 -11.53 -3.45 -2.71
N SER A 119 -10.62 -3.87 -1.82
CA SER A 119 -9.43 -4.67 -2.14
C SER A 119 -9.51 -6.10 -1.60
N VAL A 120 -10.66 -6.51 -1.06
CA VAL A 120 -10.89 -7.84 -0.48
C VAL A 120 -11.87 -8.61 -1.36
N GLU A 121 -11.32 -9.46 -2.22
CA GLU A 121 -12.04 -10.45 -2.99
C GLU A 121 -12.43 -11.67 -2.12
N PRO A 122 -13.46 -12.43 -2.50
CA PRO A 122 -13.72 -13.70 -1.84
C PRO A 122 -12.62 -14.73 -2.13
N GLY A 123 -12.21 -15.49 -1.11
CA GLY A 123 -11.32 -16.63 -1.28
C GLY A 123 -10.38 -16.89 -0.11
N THR A 124 -9.30 -17.63 -0.38
CA THR A 124 -8.26 -17.95 0.59
C THR A 124 -7.08 -17.01 0.40
N TYR A 125 -6.64 -16.40 1.49
CA TYR A 125 -5.51 -15.50 1.53
C TYR A 125 -4.32 -16.11 2.27
N CYS A 126 -3.12 -15.76 1.84
CA CYS A 126 -1.88 -15.99 2.56
C CYS A 126 -1.36 -14.65 3.08
N VAL A 127 -1.12 -14.58 4.38
CA VAL A 127 -0.41 -13.48 5.05
C VAL A 127 1.01 -13.95 5.30
N SER A 128 2.01 -13.22 4.84
CA SER A 128 3.42 -13.51 5.09
C SER A 128 4.18 -12.25 5.47
N TRP A 129 5.21 -12.40 6.29
CA TRP A 129 6.11 -11.33 6.71
C TRP A 129 7.47 -11.91 7.11
N GLU A 130 8.48 -11.05 7.13
CA GLU A 130 9.80 -11.32 7.70
C GLU A 130 9.83 -10.82 9.15
N GLY A 131 10.41 -11.61 10.06
CA GLY A 131 10.59 -11.23 11.46
C GLY A 131 9.79 -12.08 12.47
N SER A 132 9.90 -11.70 13.75
CA SER A 132 9.39 -12.47 14.89
C SER A 132 8.04 -11.98 15.43
N ALA A 133 7.51 -10.85 14.94
CA ALA A 133 6.17 -10.41 15.30
C ALA A 133 5.14 -11.49 14.94
N GLN A 134 4.05 -11.57 15.69
CA GLN A 134 2.98 -12.54 15.44
C GLN A 134 1.69 -11.83 15.03
N LEU A 135 0.95 -12.43 14.09
CA LEU A 135 -0.36 -11.97 13.70
C LEU A 135 -1.38 -12.32 14.78
N TYR A 136 -2.10 -11.34 15.31
CA TYR A 136 -3.18 -11.55 16.25
C TYR A 136 -4.44 -12.03 15.54
N LEU A 137 -5.02 -13.14 16.02
CA LEU A 137 -6.23 -13.77 15.45
C LEU A 137 -7.49 -13.53 16.30
N GLY A 138 -7.37 -12.77 17.40
CA GLY A 138 -8.44 -12.56 18.37
C GLY A 138 -8.25 -13.35 19.67
N GLY A 139 -8.84 -12.85 20.77
CA GLY A 139 -8.69 -13.44 22.10
C GLY A 139 -7.24 -13.50 22.56
N THR A 140 -6.72 -14.72 22.74
CA THR A 140 -5.32 -15.02 23.09
C THR A 140 -4.56 -15.72 21.97
N SER A 141 -5.13 -15.76 20.75
CA SER A 141 -4.58 -16.52 19.63
C SER A 141 -3.67 -15.67 18.75
N TYR A 142 -2.51 -16.22 18.46
CA TYR A 142 -1.48 -15.61 17.61
C TYR A 142 -0.96 -16.62 16.59
N ALA A 143 -0.54 -16.14 15.43
CA ALA A 143 0.05 -16.94 14.37
C ALA A 143 1.41 -16.40 13.93
N SER A 144 2.33 -17.31 13.62
CA SER A 144 3.60 -16.99 12.98
C SER A 144 3.46 -16.88 11.46
N SER A 145 4.44 -16.29 10.81
CA SER A 145 4.52 -16.21 9.35
C SER A 145 4.87 -17.58 8.74
N PRO A 146 4.24 -18.01 7.63
CA PRO A 146 3.04 -17.45 7.02
C PRO A 146 1.75 -17.96 7.70
N TYR A 147 0.64 -17.23 7.53
CA TYR A 147 -0.69 -17.62 8.00
C TYR A 147 -1.70 -17.70 6.84
N ILE A 148 -2.48 -18.77 6.78
CA ILE A 148 -3.53 -18.98 5.78
C ILE A 148 -4.90 -18.60 6.35
N LEU A 149 -5.48 -17.53 5.82
CA LEU A 149 -6.83 -17.09 6.11
C LEU A 149 -7.80 -17.68 5.07
N SER A 150 -8.54 -18.70 5.45
CA SER A 150 -9.45 -19.40 4.54
C SER A 150 -10.85 -18.78 4.52
N ASN A 151 -11.56 -18.95 3.41
CA ASN A 151 -12.99 -18.64 3.28
C ASN A 151 -13.35 -17.17 3.58
N VAL A 152 -12.53 -16.22 3.13
CA VAL A 152 -12.87 -14.80 3.20
C VAL A 152 -14.06 -14.54 2.26
N PRO A 153 -15.17 -13.94 2.74
CA PRO A 153 -16.39 -13.75 1.93
C PRO A 153 -16.29 -12.61 0.90
N GLY A 154 -15.28 -11.74 0.98
CA GLY A 154 -15.13 -10.56 0.13
C GLY A 154 -15.96 -9.36 0.61
N GLY A 155 -15.61 -8.16 0.12
CA GLY A 155 -16.40 -6.93 0.32
C GLY A 155 -16.40 -6.33 1.73
N GLY A 156 -15.70 -6.95 2.69
CA GLY A 156 -15.47 -6.42 4.03
C GLY A 156 -14.03 -5.93 4.20
N SER A 157 -13.82 -4.88 4.99
CA SER A 157 -12.46 -4.48 5.40
C SER A 157 -11.90 -5.47 6.43
N ILE A 158 -10.60 -5.75 6.37
CA ILE A 158 -9.92 -6.68 7.29
C ILE A 158 -8.75 -5.95 7.94
N GLY A 159 -8.71 -5.93 9.27
CA GLY A 159 -7.59 -5.41 10.05
C GLY A 159 -6.60 -6.51 10.40
N PHE A 160 -5.33 -6.31 10.09
CA PHE A 160 -4.24 -7.22 10.45
C PHE A 160 -3.37 -6.55 11.51
N GLN A 161 -3.30 -7.18 12.69
CA GLN A 161 -2.58 -6.66 13.85
C GLN A 161 -1.37 -7.53 14.16
N PHE A 162 -0.19 -6.91 14.20
CA PHE A 162 1.09 -7.55 14.48
C PHE A 162 1.57 -7.16 15.87
N SER A 163 1.86 -8.16 16.70
CA SER A 163 2.35 -8.01 18.07
C SER A 163 3.79 -7.53 18.14
N THR A 164 4.33 -7.45 19.35
CA THR A 164 5.76 -7.23 19.60
C THR A 164 6.65 -8.23 18.85
N GLY A 165 7.80 -7.76 18.37
CA GLY A 165 8.75 -8.52 17.56
C GLY A 165 9.22 -7.74 16.33
N SER A 166 10.14 -8.32 15.56
CA SER A 166 10.57 -7.73 14.28
C SER A 166 9.52 -7.94 13.20
N LEU A 167 9.36 -6.95 12.32
CA LEU A 167 8.38 -6.93 11.25
C LEU A 167 8.96 -6.24 10.01
N GLY A 168 8.99 -6.96 8.90
CA GLY A 168 9.46 -6.49 7.60
C GLY A 168 8.70 -7.20 6.47
N ARG A 169 8.70 -6.60 5.27
CA ARG A 169 8.16 -7.18 4.02
C ARG A 169 6.82 -7.91 4.18
N VAL A 170 5.84 -7.20 4.75
CA VAL A 170 4.51 -7.75 4.99
C VAL A 170 3.71 -7.84 3.69
N GLN A 171 3.15 -9.02 3.43
CA GLN A 171 2.37 -9.32 2.24
C GLN A 171 1.06 -10.02 2.61
N LEU A 172 -0.02 -9.56 1.98
CA LEU A 172 -1.30 -10.26 1.94
C LEU A 172 -1.63 -10.55 0.48
N GLU A 173 -1.84 -11.81 0.11
CA GLU A 173 -2.14 -12.18 -1.27
C GLU A 173 -3.24 -13.26 -1.33
N LEU A 174 -4.04 -13.23 -2.40
CA LEU A 174 -5.09 -14.23 -2.64
C LEU A 174 -4.45 -15.55 -3.12
N ALA A 175 -3.85 -16.28 -2.20
CA ALA A 175 -3.14 -17.54 -2.45
C ALA A 175 -3.24 -18.48 -1.24
N SER A 176 -3.00 -19.77 -1.49
CA SER A 176 -2.92 -20.81 -0.45
C SER A 176 -1.51 -21.05 0.10
N ALA A 177 -0.51 -20.30 -0.38
CA ALA A 177 0.88 -20.39 0.02
C ALA A 177 1.58 -19.04 -0.23
N PRO A 178 2.65 -18.70 0.50
CA PRO A 178 3.35 -17.44 0.31
C PRO A 178 4.14 -17.44 -1.01
N THR A 179 4.11 -16.33 -1.71
CA THR A 179 5.05 -16.01 -2.79
C THR A 179 6.15 -15.07 -2.27
N PRO A 180 7.27 -14.90 -3.00
CA PRO A 180 8.24 -13.86 -2.67
C PRO A 180 7.57 -12.48 -2.58
N PHE A 181 8.07 -11.63 -1.68
CA PHE A 181 7.53 -10.29 -1.46
C PHE A 181 7.41 -9.51 -2.78
N GLU A 182 6.20 -9.06 -3.09
CA GLU A 182 5.89 -8.25 -4.26
C GLU A 182 6.39 -6.83 -4.05
N ARG A 183 7.50 -6.51 -4.73
CA ARG A 183 8.01 -5.14 -4.79
C ARG A 183 7.28 -4.36 -5.86
N ARG A 184 6.48 -3.38 -5.45
CA ARG A 184 5.94 -2.38 -6.37
C ARG A 184 6.99 -1.32 -6.68
N ALA A 185 6.90 -0.70 -7.85
CA ALA A 185 7.71 0.47 -8.16
C ALA A 185 7.44 1.58 -7.13
N LEU A 186 8.49 2.26 -6.65
CA LEU A 186 8.37 3.25 -5.57
C LEU A 186 7.33 4.35 -5.86
N GLY A 187 7.21 4.78 -7.11
CA GLY A 187 6.19 5.77 -7.51
C GLY A 187 4.76 5.27 -7.36
N ILE A 188 4.50 3.98 -7.62
CA ILE A 188 3.19 3.35 -7.42
C ILE A 188 2.90 3.23 -5.93
N GLU A 189 3.87 2.76 -5.14
CA GLU A 189 3.74 2.63 -3.69
C GLU A 189 3.46 3.99 -3.02
N LEU A 190 4.20 5.02 -3.45
CA LEU A 190 4.00 6.39 -2.99
C LEU A 190 2.60 6.91 -3.38
N ALA A 191 2.15 6.68 -4.61
CA ALA A 191 0.80 7.07 -5.03
C ALA A 191 -0.29 6.37 -4.20
N LEU A 192 -0.11 5.08 -3.89
CA LEU A 192 -1.02 4.34 -3.00
C LEU A 192 -1.04 4.93 -1.59
N CYS A 193 0.12 5.27 -1.02
CA CYS A 193 0.22 5.95 0.28
C CYS A 193 -0.45 7.34 0.24
N GLN A 194 -0.23 8.10 -0.84
CA GLN A 194 -0.74 9.45 -1.03
C GLN A 194 -2.27 9.52 -1.12
N ARG A 195 -2.96 8.42 -1.44
CA ARG A 195 -4.42 8.36 -1.32
C ARG A 195 -4.92 8.54 0.11
N TYR A 196 -4.09 8.28 1.11
CA TYR A 196 -4.46 8.31 2.53
C TYR A 196 -3.75 9.40 3.30
N TYR A 197 -2.50 9.70 2.95
CA TYR A 197 -1.77 10.78 3.60
C TYR A 197 -0.81 11.44 2.62
N GLU A 198 -0.79 12.76 2.58
CA GLU A 198 0.34 13.47 1.98
C GLU A 198 0.60 14.79 2.69
N THR A 199 1.79 15.33 2.46
CA THR A 199 2.14 16.70 2.81
C THR A 199 2.41 17.53 1.57
N GLY A 200 2.34 18.85 1.73
CA GLY A 200 2.69 19.79 0.69
C GLY A 200 2.90 21.20 1.23
N LYS A 201 3.16 22.11 0.29
CA LYS A 201 3.37 23.53 0.55
C LYS A 201 2.50 24.35 -0.40
N LEU A 202 1.90 25.40 0.13
CA LEU A 202 1.18 26.41 -0.62
C LEU A 202 1.74 27.79 -0.26
N LEU A 203 1.90 28.65 -1.27
CA LEU A 203 2.32 30.03 -1.09
C LEU A 203 1.17 30.94 -1.54
N LEU A 204 0.75 31.85 -0.67
CA LEU A 204 -0.15 32.96 -1.01
C LEU A 204 0.56 34.27 -0.71
N GLY A 205 0.29 35.29 -1.51
CA GLY A 205 0.78 36.62 -1.26
C GLY A 205 0.18 37.62 -2.24
N GLY A 206 0.33 38.89 -1.93
CA GLY A 206 -0.21 39.98 -2.74
C GLY A 206 0.05 41.33 -2.10
N ALA A 207 -0.50 42.36 -2.71
CA ALA A 207 -0.42 43.74 -2.26
C ALA A 207 -1.80 44.40 -2.38
N TYR A 208 -2.20 45.18 -1.37
CA TYR A 208 -3.42 45.98 -1.42
C TYR A 208 -3.09 47.48 -1.43
N PRO A 209 -3.51 48.23 -2.46
CA PRO A 209 -3.18 49.66 -2.58
C PRO A 209 -4.04 50.57 -1.68
N SER A 210 -5.23 50.15 -1.26
CA SER A 210 -6.06 50.83 -0.25
C SER A 210 -7.18 49.92 0.29
N GLY A 211 -7.69 50.20 1.50
CA GLY A 211 -8.86 49.52 2.09
C GLY A 211 -8.65 48.04 2.46
N GLY A 212 -7.42 47.63 2.74
CA GLY A 212 -7.03 46.21 2.73
C GLY A 212 -7.19 45.40 4.02
N VAL A 213 -7.43 46.00 5.20
CA VAL A 213 -7.58 45.22 6.45
C VAL A 213 -8.87 44.42 6.37
N GLY A 214 -8.78 43.11 6.61
CA GLY A 214 -9.93 42.21 6.48
C GLY A 214 -10.17 41.66 5.07
N ALA A 215 -9.43 42.12 4.05
CA ALA A 215 -9.54 41.56 2.70
C ALA A 215 -9.02 40.12 2.67
N GLN A 216 -9.68 39.28 1.88
CA GLN A 216 -9.35 37.86 1.76
C GLN A 216 -8.65 37.56 0.44
N ALA A 217 -7.60 36.75 0.52
CA ALA A 217 -6.96 36.13 -0.63
C ALA A 217 -7.08 34.61 -0.54
N TYR A 218 -7.28 33.97 -1.70
CA TYR A 218 -7.51 32.54 -1.80
C TYR A 218 -6.39 31.86 -2.60
N GLY A 219 -6.07 30.63 -2.20
CA GLY A 219 -5.20 29.71 -2.91
C GLY A 219 -5.76 28.30 -2.83
N GLU A 220 -5.17 27.39 -3.58
CA GLU A 220 -5.59 25.98 -3.61
C GLU A 220 -4.42 25.05 -3.34
N ALA A 221 -4.56 24.21 -2.32
CA ALA A 221 -3.70 23.07 -2.11
C ALA A 221 -4.22 21.90 -2.96
N GLN A 222 -3.57 21.64 -4.10
CA GLN A 222 -3.87 20.50 -4.94
C GLN A 222 -3.18 19.23 -4.43
N PHE A 223 -3.92 18.12 -4.41
CA PHE A 223 -3.40 16.83 -3.97
C PHE A 223 -2.72 16.09 -5.13
N LYS A 224 -1.62 15.38 -4.85
CA LYS A 224 -0.87 14.66 -5.90
C LYS A 224 -1.66 13.49 -6.48
N VAL A 225 -2.57 12.93 -5.69
CA VAL A 225 -3.52 11.89 -6.09
C VAL A 225 -4.87 12.15 -5.42
N THR A 226 -5.95 11.72 -6.06
CA THR A 226 -7.28 11.74 -5.45
C THR A 226 -7.28 10.90 -4.17
N LYS A 227 -7.70 11.52 -3.07
CA LYS A 227 -7.79 10.89 -1.75
C LYS A 227 -8.88 9.83 -1.71
N ARG A 228 -8.69 8.87 -0.82
CA ARG A 228 -9.65 7.80 -0.54
C ARG A 228 -10.98 8.33 0.01
N ALA A 229 -10.93 9.40 0.81
CA ALA A 229 -12.07 10.14 1.33
C ALA A 229 -11.70 11.63 1.42
N VAL A 230 -12.67 12.51 1.71
CA VAL A 230 -12.37 13.92 1.99
C VAL A 230 -11.40 13.97 3.19
N PRO A 231 -10.16 14.48 3.01
CA PRO A 231 -9.16 14.44 4.06
C PRO A 231 -9.44 15.48 5.15
N THR A 232 -8.93 15.22 6.35
CA THR A 232 -8.70 16.27 7.34
C THR A 232 -7.44 17.04 6.96
N MET A 233 -7.56 18.35 6.85
CA MET A 233 -6.45 19.26 6.56
C MET A 233 -5.84 19.79 7.87
N THR A 234 -4.51 19.79 7.94
CA THR A 234 -3.76 20.30 9.09
C THR A 234 -2.67 21.24 8.63
N GLN A 235 -2.58 22.42 9.27
CA GLN A 235 -1.45 23.32 9.13
C GLN A 235 -0.25 22.77 9.93
N LEU A 236 0.91 22.63 9.28
CA LEU A 236 2.13 22.14 9.90
C LEU A 236 2.95 23.27 10.49
N ALA A 237 3.75 22.94 11.52
CA ALA A 237 4.52 23.90 12.32
C ALA A 237 5.53 24.74 11.51
N ALA A 238 6.00 24.25 10.37
CA ALA A 238 6.92 24.98 9.48
C ALA A 238 6.26 26.14 8.71
N SER A 239 4.96 26.36 8.89
CA SER A 239 4.22 27.44 8.24
C SER A 239 4.59 28.81 8.82
N SER A 240 4.57 29.85 7.98
CA SER A 240 4.89 31.22 8.38
C SER A 240 4.03 32.22 7.60
N SER A 241 3.85 33.40 8.17
CA SER A 241 3.10 34.48 7.54
C SER A 241 3.65 35.86 7.89
N ALA A 242 3.44 36.83 7.00
CA ALA A 242 3.68 38.24 7.24
C ALA A 242 2.41 39.02 6.89
N ASN A 243 1.98 39.89 7.81
CA ASN A 243 0.78 40.72 7.67
C ASN A 243 -0.53 39.94 7.43
N VAL A 244 -0.63 38.72 7.98
CA VAL A 244 -1.83 37.88 7.89
C VAL A 244 -2.45 37.76 9.28
N GLN A 245 -3.71 38.16 9.40
CA GLN A 245 -4.46 38.13 10.65
C GLN A 245 -5.00 36.73 10.95
N SER A 246 -5.46 36.03 9.92
CA SER A 246 -6.00 34.67 10.02
C SER A 246 -5.86 33.91 8.72
N ASN A 247 -5.86 32.59 8.78
CA ASN A 247 -5.95 31.72 7.63
C ASN A 247 -6.63 30.41 8.02
N ALA A 248 -7.29 29.75 7.07
CA ALA A 248 -7.83 28.41 7.29
C ALA A 248 -8.05 27.67 5.97
N PHE A 249 -8.15 26.35 6.09
CA PHE A 249 -8.65 25.49 5.01
C PHE A 249 -10.17 25.62 4.90
N THR A 250 -10.66 25.58 3.68
CA THR A 250 -12.07 25.67 3.31
C THR A 250 -12.33 24.79 2.09
N SER A 251 -13.60 24.42 1.85
CA SER A 251 -14.03 23.70 0.64
C SER A 251 -13.16 22.48 0.31
N THR A 252 -12.89 21.63 1.30
CA THR A 252 -12.05 20.44 1.12
C THR A 252 -12.80 19.37 0.34
N THR A 253 -12.18 18.90 -0.75
CA THR A 253 -12.67 17.79 -1.58
C THR A 253 -11.67 16.63 -1.51
N THR A 254 -11.91 15.56 -2.27
CA THR A 254 -10.93 14.47 -2.41
C THR A 254 -9.72 14.84 -3.28
N SER A 255 -9.72 15.99 -3.95
CA SER A 255 -8.66 16.35 -4.92
C SER A 255 -7.97 17.67 -4.59
N SER A 256 -8.57 18.52 -3.77
CA SER A 256 -7.97 19.77 -3.32
C SER A 256 -8.58 20.28 -2.02
N ALA A 257 -7.92 21.26 -1.41
CA ALA A 257 -8.50 22.13 -0.40
C ALA A 257 -8.24 23.59 -0.77
N SER A 258 -9.28 24.43 -0.67
CA SER A 258 -9.09 25.88 -0.74
C SER A 258 -8.50 26.37 0.58
N VAL A 259 -7.71 27.43 0.51
CA VAL A 259 -7.13 28.11 1.65
C VAL A 259 -7.42 29.59 1.49
N PHE A 260 -7.97 30.21 2.53
CA PHE A 260 -8.03 31.67 2.59
C PHE A 260 -7.02 32.21 3.59
N CYS A 261 -6.58 33.45 3.38
CA CYS A 261 -5.94 34.25 4.41
C CYS A 261 -6.55 35.66 4.43
N THR A 262 -6.59 36.25 5.63
CA THR A 262 -7.12 37.58 5.88
C THR A 262 -5.97 38.54 6.15
N HIS A 263 -5.98 39.68 5.49
CA HIS A 263 -4.91 40.67 5.56
C HIS A 263 -5.02 41.56 6.82
N ASP A 264 -3.88 41.88 7.44
CA ASP A 264 -3.80 42.59 8.74
C ASP A 264 -3.33 44.06 8.64
N VAL A 265 -2.88 44.51 7.47
CA VAL A 265 -2.31 45.88 7.29
C VAL A 265 -2.93 46.61 6.10
N ASN A 266 -2.84 47.94 6.10
CA ASN A 266 -3.29 48.77 4.99
C ASN A 266 -2.51 50.10 4.91
N PRO A 267 -1.97 50.49 3.73
CA PRO A 267 -1.66 49.64 2.58
C PRO A 267 -0.46 48.72 2.88
N GLY A 268 -0.30 47.63 2.14
CA GLY A 268 0.85 46.75 2.35
C GLY A 268 0.83 45.45 1.58
N ASN A 269 1.97 44.78 1.62
CA ASN A 269 2.15 43.42 1.10
C ASN A 269 1.83 42.40 2.19
N PHE A 270 1.37 41.22 1.79
CA PHE A 270 1.21 40.08 2.68
C PHE A 270 1.78 38.81 2.07
N SER A 271 2.11 37.86 2.93
CA SER A 271 2.54 36.54 2.51
C SER A 271 2.12 35.46 3.51
N LEU A 272 1.81 34.28 2.99
CA LEU A 272 1.56 33.06 3.73
C LEU A 272 2.33 31.93 3.05
N SER A 273 3.27 31.33 3.78
CA SER A 273 3.91 30.07 3.44
C SER A 273 3.29 28.98 4.29
N LEU A 274 2.32 28.27 3.72
CA LEU A 274 1.56 27.24 4.42
C LEU A 274 2.10 25.85 4.09
N TYR A 275 2.68 25.17 5.08
CA TYR A 275 2.95 23.74 5.01
C TYR A 275 1.73 23.01 5.54
N TRP A 276 1.28 21.98 4.82
CA TRP A 276 0.02 21.31 5.11
C TRP A 276 0.16 19.80 5.06
N ALA A 277 -0.72 19.13 5.79
CA ALA A 277 -0.96 17.70 5.68
C ALA A 277 -2.43 17.43 5.36
N ALA A 278 -2.69 16.44 4.52
CA ALA A 278 -4.02 15.97 4.16
C ALA A 278 -4.14 14.49 4.54
N SER A 279 -4.97 14.18 5.53
CA SER A 279 -5.16 12.83 6.07
C SER A 279 -6.57 12.29 5.79
N ALA A 280 -6.66 11.25 4.95
CA ALA A 280 -7.86 10.48 4.62
C ALA A 280 -7.76 9.02 5.13
N GLU A 281 -7.07 8.84 6.26
CA GLU A 281 -6.88 7.56 6.94
C GLU A 281 -8.16 7.05 7.65
N LEU A 282 -8.15 5.76 8.04
CA LEU A 282 -9.26 5.05 8.69
C LEU A 282 -9.27 5.12 10.21
#